data_AF-A0A7M3X1A8-F1
#
_entry.id   AF-A0A7M3X1A8-F1
#
_cell.length_a   1.000
_cell.length_b   1.000
_cell.length_c   1.000
_cell.angle_alpha   90.00
_cell.angle_beta   90.00
_cell.angle_gamma   90.00
#
_symmetry.space_group_name_H-M   'P 1'
#
loop_
_entity.id
_entity.type
_entity.pdbx_description
1 polymer ?
#
loop_
_entity_poly.entity_id
_entity_poly.type
_entity_poly.pdbx_seq_one_letter_code
_entity_poly.pdbx_strand_id
1 'polypeptide(L)'
;VPKGHYEEDNMKATVVPNRNAMFASLLYGTALSIANAQQTKVEVVLGVHSGDHAIYPDCRPEFYRALEHAFAIGNWDSERVSFTLPYLNEDKTSILRDAEVSSEKLNLEFNEVFKRTLTSYQPDDEGRSDGSTGSDVERILAFHALGRKDPIEYTTSWDEVLANALEIERKHRDEVYRERLTDLQYHVTRESGTERAFTGEYWNEKRPGTYRCICCSALLFTSTMKFDSGCGWPSFHTEHKEANILRVEDHSHGMHRIEVRCSQCDAHLGHVFNDGPAAYGGERYCINSASLEFEEQTGDEP
;
A
#
# COMPACT_ATOMS: atom_id res chain seq x y z
N VAL A 1 6.78 11.00 -21.20
CA VAL A 1 5.88 10.23 -20.33
C VAL A 1 6.72 9.73 -19.17
N PRO A 2 6.38 10.05 -17.91
CA PRO A 2 7.13 9.57 -16.78
C PRO A 2 7.04 8.04 -16.70
N LYS A 3 8.16 7.41 -16.37
CA LYS A 3 8.31 5.96 -16.17
C LYS A 3 8.69 5.75 -14.71
N GLY A 4 8.38 4.58 -14.16
CA GLY A 4 8.63 4.28 -12.74
C GLY A 4 7.35 4.18 -11.93
N HIS A 5 7.43 4.38 -10.62
CA HIS A 5 6.28 4.31 -9.72
C HIS A 5 5.38 5.55 -9.86
N TYR A 6 4.07 5.38 -9.70
CA TYR A 6 3.10 6.45 -9.95
C TYR A 6 3.25 7.62 -8.97
N GLU A 7 3.68 7.38 -7.73
CA GLU A 7 3.89 8.45 -6.74
C GLU A 7 5.21 9.23 -6.90
N GLU A 8 6.05 8.92 -7.89
CA GLU A 8 7.33 9.61 -8.12
C GLU A 8 7.15 11.08 -8.53
N ASP A 9 8.08 11.94 -8.10
CA ASP A 9 8.06 13.39 -8.38
C ASP A 9 8.04 13.73 -9.88
N ASN A 10 8.56 12.84 -10.73
CA ASN A 10 8.55 12.99 -12.18
C ASN A 10 7.12 12.99 -12.78
N MET A 11 6.14 12.44 -12.07
CA MET A 11 4.72 12.42 -12.47
C MET A 11 4.04 13.78 -12.36
N LYS A 12 4.61 14.73 -11.60
CA LYS A 12 4.14 16.12 -11.58
C LYS A 12 4.20 16.78 -12.96
N ALA A 13 5.04 16.29 -13.87
CA ALA A 13 5.15 16.80 -15.23
C ALA A 13 3.92 16.49 -16.12
N THR A 14 3.05 15.54 -15.74
CA THR A 14 1.81 15.20 -16.48
C THR A 14 0.56 15.85 -15.89
N VAL A 15 0.71 16.72 -14.90
CA VAL A 15 -0.42 17.40 -14.24
C VAL A 15 -1.05 18.41 -15.19
N VAL A 16 -2.33 18.23 -15.47
CA VAL A 16 -3.17 19.25 -16.11
C VAL A 16 -3.94 19.97 -14.99
N PRO A 17 -3.55 21.19 -14.59
CA PRO A 17 -4.14 21.84 -13.44
C PRO A 17 -5.64 22.11 -13.66
N ASN A 18 -6.43 21.90 -12.61
CA ASN A 18 -7.88 22.15 -12.56
C ASN A 18 -8.72 21.35 -13.56
N ARG A 19 -8.20 20.28 -14.14
CA ARG A 19 -8.97 19.41 -15.04
C ARG A 19 -10.23 18.90 -14.33
N ASN A 20 -10.09 18.38 -13.11
CA ASN A 20 -11.24 17.85 -12.36
C ASN A 20 -12.24 18.94 -12.00
N ALA A 21 -11.76 20.14 -11.67
CA ALA A 21 -12.62 21.31 -11.41
C ALA A 21 -13.51 21.64 -12.62
N MET A 22 -12.91 21.66 -13.81
CA MET A 22 -13.63 21.96 -15.06
C MET A 22 -14.70 20.91 -15.34
N PHE A 23 -14.36 19.62 -15.30
CA PHE A 23 -15.33 18.55 -15.52
C PHE A 23 -16.43 18.53 -14.46
N ALA A 24 -16.07 18.69 -13.18
CA ALA A 24 -17.04 18.76 -12.10
C ALA A 24 -18.00 19.95 -12.25
N SER A 25 -17.53 21.11 -12.73
CA SER A 25 -18.41 22.26 -13.00
C SER A 25 -19.44 22.00 -14.09
N LEU A 26 -19.03 21.33 -15.18
CA LEU A 26 -19.91 20.94 -16.28
C LEU A 26 -20.95 19.91 -15.82
N LEU A 27 -20.50 18.91 -15.05
CA LEU A 27 -21.37 17.88 -14.48
C LEU A 27 -22.37 18.48 -13.49
N TYR A 28 -21.93 19.37 -12.61
CA TYR A 28 -22.79 20.04 -11.65
C TYR A 28 -23.87 20.87 -12.33
N GLY A 29 -23.51 21.71 -13.32
CA GLY A 29 -24.49 22.51 -14.06
C GLY A 29 -25.51 21.65 -14.82
N THR A 30 -25.06 20.52 -15.37
CA THR A 30 -25.94 19.54 -16.02
C THR A 30 -26.88 18.87 -15.01
N ALA A 31 -26.33 18.42 -13.88
CA ALA A 31 -27.09 17.79 -12.80
C ALA A 31 -28.16 18.72 -12.23
N LEU A 32 -27.81 19.99 -12.01
CA LEU A 32 -28.74 21.00 -11.52
C LEU A 32 -29.87 21.27 -12.53
N SER A 33 -29.52 21.34 -13.82
CA SER A 33 -30.52 21.48 -14.89
C SER A 33 -31.51 20.31 -14.92
N ILE A 34 -31.01 19.07 -14.76
CA ILE A 34 -31.84 17.87 -14.67
C ILE A 34 -32.70 17.88 -13.40
N ALA A 35 -32.10 18.17 -12.25
CA ALA A 35 -32.77 18.24 -10.96
C ALA A 35 -33.94 19.23 -10.96
N ASN A 36 -33.73 20.40 -11.58
CA ASN A 36 -34.73 21.45 -11.69
C ASN A 36 -35.81 21.11 -12.72
N ALA A 37 -35.45 20.59 -13.89
CA ALA A 37 -36.42 20.21 -14.91
C ALA A 37 -37.34 19.06 -14.47
N GLN A 38 -36.79 18.08 -13.73
CA GLN A 38 -37.51 16.87 -13.32
C GLN A 38 -38.03 16.93 -11.89
N GLN A 39 -37.72 18.00 -11.14
CA GLN A 39 -38.04 18.15 -9.73
C GLN A 39 -37.55 16.95 -8.88
N THR A 40 -36.33 16.50 -9.14
CA THR A 40 -35.71 15.33 -8.51
C THR A 40 -34.34 15.67 -7.92
N LYS A 41 -33.81 14.77 -7.10
CA LYS A 41 -32.41 14.80 -6.68
C LYS A 41 -31.54 14.11 -7.73
N VAL A 42 -30.36 14.66 -7.98
CA VAL A 42 -29.38 14.12 -8.90
C VAL A 42 -28.06 13.94 -8.18
N GLU A 43 -27.49 12.75 -8.30
CA GLU A 43 -26.20 12.40 -7.73
C GLU A 43 -25.14 12.39 -8.84
N VAL A 44 -24.05 13.12 -8.63
CA VAL A 44 -22.89 13.14 -9.53
C VAL A 44 -21.83 12.20 -8.96
N VAL A 45 -21.60 11.09 -9.64
CA VAL A 45 -20.61 10.10 -9.21
C VAL A 45 -19.30 10.31 -9.98
N LEU A 46 -18.18 10.45 -9.27
CA LEU A 46 -16.85 10.61 -9.86
C LEU A 46 -15.89 9.52 -9.35
N GLY A 47 -15.21 8.85 -10.28
CA GLY A 47 -14.26 7.77 -9.98
C GLY A 47 -12.87 8.27 -9.58
N VAL A 48 -12.78 9.21 -8.65
CA VAL A 48 -11.52 9.72 -8.09
C VAL A 48 -10.96 8.70 -7.11
N HIS A 49 -9.66 8.43 -7.14
CA HIS A 49 -9.04 7.42 -6.28
C HIS A 49 -7.80 7.88 -5.50
N SER A 50 -7.44 7.14 -4.46
CA SER A 50 -6.43 7.57 -3.48
C SER A 50 -5.01 7.65 -4.05
N GLY A 51 -4.67 6.74 -4.97
CA GLY A 51 -3.37 6.74 -5.67
C GLY A 51 -3.04 8.04 -6.42
N ASP A 52 -4.05 8.86 -6.77
CA ASP A 52 -3.82 10.15 -7.43
C ASP A 52 -3.44 11.27 -6.44
N HIS A 53 -3.62 11.11 -5.13
CA HIS A 53 -3.49 12.20 -4.15
C HIS A 53 -2.10 12.85 -4.10
N ALA A 54 -1.05 12.05 -4.33
CA ALA A 54 0.34 12.50 -4.33
C ALA A 54 0.64 13.45 -5.50
N ILE A 55 -0.02 13.24 -6.64
CA ILE A 55 0.27 13.91 -7.92
C ILE A 55 -0.76 15.00 -8.22
N TYR A 56 -2.05 14.72 -7.93
CA TYR A 56 -3.20 15.53 -8.28
C TYR A 56 -3.87 16.09 -7.02
N PRO A 57 -3.57 17.35 -6.64
CA PRO A 57 -4.25 18.00 -5.51
C PRO A 57 -5.76 18.07 -5.67
N ASP A 58 -6.27 18.07 -6.90
CA ASP A 58 -7.68 18.06 -7.25
C ASP A 58 -8.34 16.68 -7.22
N CYS A 59 -7.64 15.65 -6.73
CA CYS A 59 -8.19 14.35 -6.36
C CYS A 59 -8.45 14.23 -4.84
N ARG A 60 -8.07 15.24 -4.03
CA ARG A 60 -8.13 15.15 -2.56
C ARG A 60 -9.52 15.45 -1.99
N PRO A 61 -9.88 14.87 -0.83
CA PRO A 61 -11.15 15.16 -0.16
C PRO A 61 -11.38 16.65 0.16
N GLU A 62 -10.33 17.39 0.50
CA GLU A 62 -10.39 18.83 0.80
C GLU A 62 -10.82 19.63 -0.42
N PHE A 63 -10.29 19.26 -1.59
CA PHE A 63 -10.58 19.92 -2.85
C PHE A 63 -12.05 19.76 -3.22
N TYR A 64 -12.57 18.54 -3.19
CA TYR A 64 -13.98 18.28 -3.53
C TYR A 64 -14.95 18.93 -2.54
N ARG A 65 -14.64 18.92 -1.24
CA ARG A 65 -15.44 19.65 -0.24
C ARG A 65 -15.49 21.16 -0.52
N ALA A 66 -14.33 21.74 -0.85
CA ALA A 66 -14.26 23.16 -1.21
C ALA A 66 -15.03 23.47 -2.51
N LEU A 67 -14.92 22.58 -3.50
CA LEU A 67 -15.58 22.73 -4.80
C LEU A 67 -17.11 22.62 -4.69
N GLU A 68 -17.60 21.60 -3.98
CA GLU A 68 -19.03 21.41 -3.73
C GLU A 68 -19.62 22.60 -2.96
N HIS A 69 -18.92 23.08 -1.94
CA HIS A 69 -19.31 24.28 -1.21
C HIS A 69 -19.39 25.53 -2.11
N ALA A 70 -18.41 25.72 -2.99
CA ALA A 70 -18.41 26.83 -3.94
C ALA A 70 -19.59 26.76 -4.92
N PHE A 71 -19.90 25.56 -5.44
CA PHE A 71 -21.05 25.35 -6.32
C PHE A 71 -22.37 25.58 -5.60
N ALA A 72 -22.50 25.15 -4.35
CA ALA A 72 -23.69 25.37 -3.55
C ALA A 72 -23.96 26.85 -3.27
N ILE A 73 -22.93 27.64 -2.97
CA ILE A 73 -23.08 29.10 -2.80
C ILE A 73 -23.51 29.77 -4.11
N GLY A 74 -22.97 29.31 -5.24
CA GLY A 74 -23.17 29.96 -6.53
C GLY A 74 -24.51 29.69 -7.21
N ASN A 75 -25.32 28.75 -6.71
CA ASN A 75 -26.52 28.27 -7.41
C ASN A 75 -27.71 28.09 -6.46
N TRP A 76 -28.91 28.45 -6.92
CA TRP A 76 -30.15 28.08 -6.25
C TRP A 76 -30.45 26.58 -6.42
N ASP A 77 -31.23 26.03 -5.50
CA ASP A 77 -31.65 24.61 -5.48
C ASP A 77 -30.48 23.61 -5.43
N SER A 78 -29.30 24.07 -4.96
CA SER A 78 -28.09 23.27 -4.87
C SER A 78 -28.24 22.02 -3.99
N GLU A 79 -29.17 22.03 -3.03
CA GLU A 79 -29.48 20.90 -2.15
C GLU A 79 -30.07 19.68 -2.89
N ARG A 80 -30.41 19.85 -4.18
CA ARG A 80 -30.87 18.77 -5.05
C ARG A 80 -29.74 18.04 -5.77
N VAL A 81 -28.52 18.56 -5.71
CA VAL A 81 -27.34 17.95 -6.34
C VAL A 81 -26.33 17.57 -5.27
N SER A 82 -25.80 16.35 -5.34
CA SER A 82 -24.75 15.87 -4.44
C SER A 82 -23.62 15.21 -5.22
N PHE A 83 -22.41 15.21 -4.66
CA PHE A 83 -21.29 14.41 -5.18
C PHE A 83 -21.10 13.12 -4.40
N THR A 84 -20.77 12.05 -5.13
CA THR A 84 -20.37 10.76 -4.55
C THR A 84 -19.06 10.30 -5.16
N LEU A 85 -18.08 10.05 -4.29
CA LEU A 85 -16.70 9.73 -4.64
C LEU A 85 -16.36 8.34 -4.08
N PRO A 86 -16.85 7.26 -4.70
CA PRO A 86 -16.83 5.91 -4.10
C PRO A 86 -15.41 5.38 -3.89
N TYR A 87 -14.44 5.85 -4.65
CA TYR A 87 -13.07 5.33 -4.62
C TYR A 87 -12.06 6.29 -3.97
N LEU A 88 -12.52 7.40 -3.37
CA LEU A 88 -11.64 8.46 -2.86
C LEU A 88 -10.55 7.97 -1.91
N ASN A 89 -10.86 6.94 -1.12
CA ASN A 89 -9.92 6.32 -0.17
C ASN A 89 -9.49 4.91 -0.59
N GLU A 90 -9.80 4.51 -1.82
CA GLU A 90 -9.57 3.17 -2.36
C GLU A 90 -8.44 3.19 -3.39
N ASP A 91 -7.69 2.09 -3.47
CA ASP A 91 -6.64 1.87 -4.46
C ASP A 91 -7.19 1.18 -5.73
N LYS A 92 -6.33 0.98 -6.73
CA LYS A 92 -6.72 0.25 -7.96
C LYS A 92 -7.15 -1.19 -7.67
N THR A 93 -6.58 -1.82 -6.65
CA THR A 93 -6.95 -3.18 -6.24
C THR A 93 -8.42 -3.23 -5.78
N SER A 94 -8.83 -2.32 -4.92
CA SER A 94 -10.21 -2.18 -4.45
C SER A 94 -11.17 -1.87 -5.60
N ILE A 95 -10.78 -1.01 -6.54
CA ILE A 95 -11.57 -0.73 -7.75
C ILE A 95 -11.80 -2.02 -8.57
N LEU A 96 -10.77 -2.85 -8.76
CA LEU A 96 -10.91 -4.11 -9.49
C LEU A 96 -11.80 -5.11 -8.74
N ARG A 97 -11.71 -5.19 -7.40
CA ARG A 97 -12.62 -6.03 -6.59
C ARG A 97 -14.07 -5.59 -6.70
N ASP A 98 -14.34 -4.28 -6.64
CA ASP A 98 -15.68 -3.74 -6.86
C ASP A 98 -16.18 -4.02 -8.28
N ALA A 99 -15.27 -4.02 -9.26
CA ALA A 99 -15.59 -4.37 -10.63
C ALA A 99 -15.92 -5.86 -10.81
N GLU A 100 -15.35 -6.78 -10.03
CA GLU A 100 -15.75 -8.21 -10.04
C GLU A 100 -17.23 -8.32 -9.62
N VAL A 101 -17.59 -7.71 -8.49
CA VAL A 101 -18.97 -7.69 -7.98
C VAL A 101 -19.93 -7.02 -8.97
N SER A 102 -19.50 -5.90 -9.57
CA SER A 102 -20.33 -5.16 -10.53
C SER A 102 -20.51 -5.91 -11.84
N SER A 103 -19.48 -6.63 -12.31
CA SER A 103 -19.55 -7.45 -13.52
C SER A 103 -20.56 -8.58 -13.36
N GLU A 104 -20.59 -9.24 -12.19
CA GLU A 104 -21.60 -10.25 -11.87
C GLU A 104 -23.02 -9.65 -11.86
N LYS A 105 -23.22 -8.52 -11.18
CA LYS A 105 -24.53 -7.84 -11.09
C LYS A 105 -25.07 -7.40 -12.45
N LEU A 106 -24.17 -6.97 -13.34
CA LEU A 106 -24.53 -6.46 -14.67
C LEU A 106 -24.54 -7.55 -15.74
N ASN A 107 -24.22 -8.80 -15.39
CA ASN A 107 -24.08 -9.92 -16.33
C ASN A 107 -23.08 -9.59 -17.46
N LEU A 108 -21.91 -9.04 -17.07
CA LEU A 108 -20.80 -8.69 -17.95
C LEU A 108 -19.59 -9.59 -17.66
N GLU A 109 -18.89 -9.99 -18.71
CA GLU A 109 -17.64 -10.74 -18.59
C GLU A 109 -16.49 -9.79 -18.19
N PHE A 110 -15.93 -9.97 -17.00
CA PHE A 110 -14.90 -9.10 -16.42
C PHE A 110 -13.72 -8.86 -17.39
N ASN A 111 -13.15 -9.93 -17.95
CA ASN A 111 -12.01 -9.82 -18.86
C ASN A 111 -12.39 -9.09 -20.16
N GLU A 112 -13.64 -9.20 -20.63
CA GLU A 112 -14.09 -8.50 -21.83
C GLU A 112 -14.30 -7.01 -21.62
N VAL A 113 -14.60 -6.60 -20.39
CA VAL A 113 -14.60 -5.19 -20.00
C VAL A 113 -13.17 -4.68 -19.96
N PHE A 114 -12.30 -5.33 -19.18
CA PHE A 114 -10.96 -4.82 -18.90
C PHE A 114 -9.96 -4.95 -20.06
N LYS A 115 -10.16 -5.85 -21.02
CA LYS A 115 -9.33 -5.86 -22.24
C LYS A 115 -9.52 -4.61 -23.10
N ARG A 116 -10.61 -3.87 -22.88
CA ARG A 116 -10.94 -2.62 -23.61
C ARG A 116 -10.51 -1.37 -22.86
N THR A 117 -9.86 -1.52 -21.71
CA THR A 117 -9.37 -0.40 -20.89
C THR A 117 -7.84 -0.36 -20.95
N LEU A 118 -7.28 0.50 -21.79
CA LEU A 118 -5.84 0.75 -21.83
C LEU A 118 -5.53 2.01 -21.02
N THR A 119 -4.67 1.88 -20.01
CA THR A 119 -4.28 3.00 -19.13
C THR A 119 -2.87 3.53 -19.42
N SER A 120 -2.16 2.95 -20.39
CA SER A 120 -0.80 3.35 -20.74
C SER A 120 -0.78 4.75 -21.34
N TYR A 121 0.16 5.55 -20.86
CA TYR A 121 0.47 6.86 -21.44
C TYR A 121 1.46 6.78 -22.60
N GLN A 122 2.02 5.60 -22.90
CA GLN A 122 3.01 5.39 -23.95
C GLN A 122 2.79 4.06 -24.69
N PRO A 123 1.65 3.86 -25.38
CA PRO A 123 1.47 2.69 -26.21
C PRO A 123 2.38 2.72 -27.46
N ASP A 124 2.65 1.53 -28.02
CA ASP A 124 3.29 1.38 -29.33
C ASP A 124 2.32 1.74 -30.48
N ASP A 125 2.81 1.67 -31.73
CA ASP A 125 2.02 1.97 -32.93
C ASP A 125 0.80 1.04 -33.11
N GLU A 126 0.78 -0.09 -32.41
CA GLU A 126 -0.30 -1.09 -32.42
C GLU A 126 -1.24 -0.91 -31.21
N GLY A 127 -0.98 0.06 -30.34
CA GLY A 127 -1.78 0.35 -29.16
C GLY A 127 -1.44 -0.49 -27.92
N ARG A 128 -0.32 -1.22 -27.90
CA ARG A 128 0.09 -2.09 -26.79
C ARG A 128 0.96 -1.35 -25.80
N SER A 129 0.83 -1.71 -24.52
CA SER A 129 1.62 -1.13 -23.44
C SER A 129 2.99 -1.83 -23.30
N ASP A 130 4.05 -1.07 -22.99
CA ASP A 130 5.35 -1.62 -22.57
C ASP A 130 5.42 -1.97 -21.09
N GLY A 131 4.36 -1.69 -20.32
CA GLY A 131 4.29 -2.01 -18.90
C GLY A 131 5.13 -1.12 -17.99
N SER A 132 5.72 -0.03 -18.50
CA SER A 132 6.74 0.74 -17.78
C SER A 132 6.31 2.12 -17.27
N THR A 133 5.14 2.62 -17.69
CA THR A 133 4.62 3.89 -17.15
C THR A 133 4.02 3.66 -15.76
N GLY A 134 3.99 4.68 -14.89
CA GLY A 134 3.41 4.51 -13.54
C GLY A 134 1.98 3.98 -13.54
N SER A 135 1.17 4.41 -14.52
CA SER A 135 -0.19 3.92 -14.71
C SER A 135 -0.25 2.43 -15.08
N ASP A 136 0.73 1.96 -15.88
CA ASP A 136 0.86 0.55 -16.24
C ASP A 136 1.28 -0.28 -15.03
N VAL A 137 2.30 0.17 -14.29
CA VAL A 137 2.82 -0.51 -13.10
C VAL A 137 1.71 -0.72 -12.07
N GLU A 138 0.98 0.33 -11.70
CA GLU A 138 -0.12 0.20 -10.73
C GLU A 138 -1.23 -0.74 -11.22
N ARG A 139 -1.55 -0.73 -12.52
CA ARG A 139 -2.55 -1.63 -13.09
C ARG A 139 -2.08 -3.07 -13.00
N ILE A 140 -0.85 -3.36 -13.41
CA ILE A 140 -0.24 -4.69 -13.35
C ILE A 140 -0.26 -5.22 -11.92
N LEU A 141 0.18 -4.40 -10.95
CA LEU A 141 0.20 -4.76 -9.53
C LEU A 141 -1.21 -5.00 -8.97
N ALA A 142 -2.21 -4.20 -9.37
CA ALA A 142 -3.59 -4.41 -8.95
C ALA A 142 -4.16 -5.74 -9.47
N PHE A 143 -3.95 -6.08 -10.75
CA PHE A 143 -4.37 -7.37 -11.30
C PHE A 143 -3.67 -8.55 -10.60
N HIS A 144 -2.36 -8.42 -10.35
CA HIS A 144 -1.59 -9.41 -9.62
C HIS A 144 -2.10 -9.61 -8.19
N ALA A 145 -2.45 -8.54 -7.48
CA ALA A 145 -3.03 -8.59 -6.14
C ALA A 145 -4.43 -9.26 -6.10
N LEU A 146 -5.15 -9.31 -7.23
CA LEU A 146 -6.36 -10.10 -7.40
C LEU A 146 -6.08 -11.58 -7.73
N GLY A 147 -4.82 -11.97 -7.90
CA GLY A 147 -4.45 -13.31 -8.37
C GLY A 147 -4.80 -13.56 -9.84
N ARG A 148 -4.87 -12.50 -10.65
CA ARG A 148 -5.28 -12.56 -12.06
C ARG A 148 -4.20 -11.97 -12.98
N LYS A 149 -4.22 -12.42 -14.23
CA LYS A 149 -3.47 -11.78 -15.33
C LYS A 149 -4.33 -10.65 -15.92
N ASP A 150 -3.70 -9.50 -16.19
CA ASP A 150 -4.35 -8.41 -16.92
C ASP A 150 -4.73 -8.85 -18.34
N PRO A 151 -5.98 -8.66 -18.78
CA PRO A 151 -6.45 -9.11 -20.09
C PRO A 151 -6.01 -8.24 -21.27
N ILE A 152 -5.30 -7.12 -21.07
CA ILE A 152 -4.75 -6.33 -22.19
C ILE A 152 -3.55 -7.02 -22.84
N GLU A 153 -3.24 -6.62 -24.07
CA GLU A 153 -2.03 -7.04 -24.77
C GLU A 153 -0.86 -6.10 -24.44
N TYR A 154 0.24 -6.67 -23.94
CA TYR A 154 1.52 -5.98 -23.73
C TYR A 154 2.48 -6.28 -24.88
N THR A 155 3.50 -5.44 -25.02
CA THR A 155 4.59 -5.65 -25.99
C THR A 155 5.48 -6.85 -25.65
N THR A 156 5.50 -7.27 -24.38
CA THR A 156 6.21 -8.47 -23.89
C THR A 156 5.28 -9.39 -23.12
N SER A 157 5.81 -10.51 -22.62
CA SER A 157 5.01 -11.48 -21.87
C SER A 157 4.50 -10.91 -20.54
N TRP A 158 3.38 -11.44 -20.04
CA TRP A 158 2.82 -11.05 -18.74
C TRP A 158 3.84 -11.24 -17.61
N ASP A 159 4.59 -12.33 -17.63
CA ASP A 159 5.57 -12.65 -16.59
C ASP A 159 6.70 -11.62 -16.57
N GLU A 160 7.13 -11.13 -17.75
CA GLU A 160 8.14 -10.07 -17.87
C GLU A 160 7.63 -8.72 -17.35
N VAL A 161 6.44 -8.27 -17.78
CA VAL A 161 5.90 -6.98 -17.32
C VAL A 161 5.57 -7.00 -15.83
N LEU A 162 5.09 -8.14 -15.32
CA LEU A 162 4.84 -8.33 -13.89
C LEU A 162 6.13 -8.30 -13.07
N ALA A 163 7.17 -9.01 -13.51
CA ALA A 163 8.47 -8.99 -12.83
C ALA A 163 9.05 -7.56 -12.79
N ASN A 164 8.92 -6.81 -13.88
CA ASN A 164 9.37 -5.42 -13.94
C ASN A 164 8.54 -4.52 -13.00
N ALA A 165 7.22 -4.65 -12.99
CA ALA A 165 6.35 -3.87 -12.11
C ALA A 165 6.64 -4.14 -10.62
N LEU A 166 6.83 -5.40 -10.24
CA LEU A 166 7.22 -5.80 -8.88
C LEU A 166 8.59 -5.22 -8.48
N GLU A 167 9.56 -5.19 -9.40
CA GLU A 167 10.87 -4.61 -9.13
C GLU A 167 10.82 -3.08 -9.00
N ILE A 168 10.00 -2.40 -9.80
CA ILE A 168 9.76 -0.95 -9.68
C ILE A 168 9.15 -0.64 -8.32
N GLU A 169 8.10 -1.35 -7.94
CA GLU A 169 7.44 -1.22 -6.62
C GLU A 169 8.43 -1.44 -5.47
N ARG A 170 9.25 -2.49 -5.57
CA ARG A 170 10.25 -2.83 -4.56
C ARG A 170 11.28 -1.70 -4.40
N LYS A 171 11.78 -1.13 -5.50
CA LYS A 171 12.72 -0.01 -5.47
C LYS A 171 12.10 1.24 -4.85
N HIS A 172 10.87 1.58 -5.26
CA HIS A 172 10.18 2.73 -4.72
C HIS A 172 9.98 2.62 -3.20
N ARG A 173 9.51 1.46 -2.70
CA ARG A 173 9.41 1.23 -1.25
C ARG A 173 10.76 1.36 -0.54
N ASP A 174 11.83 0.88 -1.16
CA ASP A 174 13.17 0.95 -0.57
C ASP A 174 13.67 2.41 -0.45
N GLU A 175 13.38 3.25 -1.45
CA GLU A 175 13.64 4.70 -1.39
C GLU A 175 12.84 5.37 -0.26
N VAL A 176 11.54 5.07 -0.16
CA VAL A 176 10.67 5.56 0.92
C VAL A 176 11.21 5.14 2.30
N TYR A 177 11.68 3.90 2.44
CA TYR A 177 12.29 3.44 3.69
C TYR A 177 13.63 4.11 3.96
N ARG A 178 14.46 4.36 2.94
CA ARG A 178 15.72 5.07 3.10
C ARG A 178 15.54 6.51 3.58
N GLU A 179 14.46 7.17 3.18
CA GLU A 179 14.13 8.53 3.63
C GLU A 179 13.53 8.57 5.05
N ARG A 180 12.73 7.55 5.41
CA ARG A 180 12.01 7.52 6.69
C ARG A 180 12.81 6.91 7.85
N LEU A 181 13.63 5.90 7.58
CA LEU A 181 14.36 5.14 8.60
C LEU A 181 15.69 5.80 8.95
N THR A 182 16.16 5.59 10.18
CA THR A 182 17.55 5.90 10.53
C THR A 182 18.52 4.95 9.82
N ASP A 183 19.79 5.35 9.69
CA ASP A 183 20.84 4.53 9.06
C ASP A 183 20.91 3.10 9.65
N LEU A 184 20.79 2.97 10.98
CA LEU A 184 20.84 1.66 11.64
C LEU A 184 19.57 0.83 11.34
N GLN A 185 18.39 1.44 11.38
CA GLN A 185 17.14 0.76 11.06
C GLN A 185 17.13 0.30 9.60
N TYR A 186 17.59 1.14 8.67
CA TYR A 186 17.72 0.78 7.26
C TYR A 186 18.74 -0.35 7.06
N HIS A 187 19.94 -0.22 7.64
CA HIS A 187 20.98 -1.25 7.57
C HIS A 187 20.47 -2.61 8.10
N VAL A 188 19.78 -2.62 9.24
CA VAL A 188 19.21 -3.85 9.79
C VAL A 188 18.10 -4.39 8.89
N THR A 189 17.11 -3.59 8.55
CA THR A 189 15.88 -4.09 7.91
C THR A 189 16.00 -4.34 6.41
N ARG A 190 16.86 -3.61 5.69
CA ARG A 190 16.98 -3.66 4.23
C ARG A 190 18.26 -4.30 3.74
N GLU A 191 19.33 -4.26 4.55
CA GLU A 191 20.65 -4.83 4.20
C GLU A 191 20.99 -6.08 5.02
N SER A 192 20.02 -6.62 5.76
CA SER A 192 20.17 -7.76 6.68
C SER A 192 21.32 -7.58 7.69
N GLY A 193 21.54 -6.33 8.12
CA GLY A 193 22.48 -5.97 9.17
C GLY A 193 22.04 -6.47 10.55
N THR A 194 22.94 -6.40 11.52
CA THR A 194 22.64 -6.77 12.92
C THR A 194 23.14 -5.68 13.86
N GLU A 195 22.25 -5.17 14.73
CA GLU A 195 22.63 -4.21 15.76
C GLU A 195 23.56 -4.87 16.80
N ARG A 196 24.34 -4.06 17.53
CA ARG A 196 25.23 -4.60 18.57
C ARG A 196 24.43 -5.11 19.77
N ALA A 197 24.90 -6.20 20.37
CA ALA A 197 24.31 -6.74 21.60
C ALA A 197 24.29 -5.67 22.72
N PHE A 198 23.20 -5.64 23.48
CA PHE A 198 22.97 -4.74 24.62
C PHE A 198 22.92 -3.25 24.28
N THR A 199 22.81 -2.88 23.00
CA THR A 199 22.70 -1.47 22.58
C THR A 199 21.32 -1.09 22.05
N GLY A 200 20.53 -2.05 21.57
CA GLY A 200 19.22 -1.77 20.99
C GLY A 200 18.19 -1.31 22.02
N GLU A 201 17.32 -0.37 21.67
CA GLU A 201 16.37 0.25 22.61
C GLU A 201 15.53 -0.77 23.41
N TYR A 202 15.16 -1.88 22.78
CA TYR A 202 14.19 -2.82 23.34
C TYR A 202 14.80 -4.07 23.98
N TRP A 203 16.14 -4.19 24.07
CA TRP A 203 16.77 -5.40 24.62
C TRP A 203 16.28 -5.67 26.05
N ASN A 204 16.19 -4.63 26.89
CA ASN A 204 15.70 -4.72 28.28
C ASN A 204 14.28 -4.16 28.49
N GLU A 205 13.49 -3.98 27.42
CA GLU A 205 12.12 -3.49 27.54
C GLU A 205 11.23 -4.55 28.24
N LYS A 206 10.40 -4.10 29.17
CA LYS A 206 9.52 -4.93 30.03
C LYS A 206 8.10 -4.39 30.16
N ARG A 207 7.81 -3.19 29.64
CA ARG A 207 6.47 -2.61 29.66
C ARG A 207 5.48 -3.47 28.86
N PRO A 208 4.20 -3.50 29.27
CA PRO A 208 3.16 -4.16 28.50
C PRO A 208 2.93 -3.41 27.18
N GLY A 209 2.82 -4.14 26.07
CA GLY A 209 2.66 -3.52 24.76
C GLY A 209 2.88 -4.48 23.61
N THR A 210 2.94 -3.91 22.41
CA THR A 210 3.12 -4.66 21.16
C THR A 210 4.36 -4.18 20.41
N TYR A 211 4.96 -5.09 19.65
CA TYR A 211 6.12 -4.82 18.81
C TYR A 211 5.72 -4.99 17.36
N ARG A 212 5.81 -3.90 16.61
CA ARG A 212 5.45 -3.82 15.20
C ARG A 212 6.69 -3.72 14.33
N CYS A 213 6.59 -4.13 13.08
CA CYS A 213 7.65 -3.91 12.11
C CYS A 213 7.84 -2.40 11.87
N ILE A 214 9.05 -1.87 12.04
CA ILE A 214 9.32 -0.43 11.80
C ILE A 214 9.06 -0.02 10.33
N CYS A 215 9.15 -0.97 9.39
CA CYS A 215 8.93 -0.73 7.96
C CYS A 215 7.45 -0.64 7.57
N CYS A 216 6.59 -1.54 8.05
CA CYS A 216 5.18 -1.60 7.59
C CYS A 216 4.15 -1.59 8.72
N SER A 217 4.58 -1.44 9.96
CA SER A 217 3.73 -1.43 11.16
C SER A 217 2.94 -2.72 11.42
N ALA A 218 3.24 -3.80 10.68
CA ALA A 218 2.69 -5.13 10.93
C ALA A 218 2.95 -5.58 12.36
N LEU A 219 1.93 -6.11 13.05
CA LEU A 219 2.09 -6.66 14.40
C LEU A 219 2.91 -7.95 14.35
N LEU A 220 4.07 -7.95 15.00
CA LEU A 220 5.01 -9.08 14.99
C LEU A 220 4.99 -9.86 16.31
N PHE A 221 5.07 -9.14 17.45
CA PHE A 221 5.18 -9.75 18.77
C PHE A 221 4.40 -8.95 19.83
N THR A 222 4.16 -9.57 20.98
CA THR A 222 3.62 -8.91 22.17
C THR A 222 4.59 -9.01 23.33
N SER A 223 4.46 -8.13 24.34
CA SER A 223 5.29 -8.18 25.56
C SER A 223 5.17 -9.52 26.30
N THR A 224 4.03 -10.20 26.24
CA THR A 224 3.81 -11.53 26.84
C THR A 224 4.62 -12.64 26.17
N MET A 225 5.08 -12.41 24.93
CA MET A 225 5.95 -13.31 24.19
C MET A 225 7.43 -13.07 24.49
N LYS A 226 7.76 -11.90 25.05
CA LYS A 226 9.14 -11.50 25.32
C LYS A 226 9.66 -12.17 26.59
N PHE A 227 10.92 -12.58 26.56
CA PHE A 227 11.62 -13.11 27.73
C PHE A 227 13.09 -12.66 27.75
N ASP A 228 13.74 -12.77 28.91
CA ASP A 228 15.17 -12.47 29.06
C ASP A 228 16.00 -13.72 28.72
N SER A 229 16.68 -13.68 27.57
CA SER A 229 17.59 -14.74 27.13
C SER A 229 19.05 -14.49 27.51
N GLY A 230 19.38 -13.29 27.98
CA GLY A 230 20.76 -12.85 28.19
C GLY A 230 21.60 -12.67 26.91
N CYS A 231 21.02 -12.79 25.71
CA CYS A 231 21.79 -12.69 24.46
C CYS A 231 22.13 -11.24 24.05
N GLY A 232 21.45 -10.25 24.63
CA GLY A 232 21.65 -8.83 24.34
C GLY A 232 20.74 -8.25 23.25
N TRP A 233 19.80 -9.03 22.72
CA TRP A 233 18.75 -8.57 21.81
C TRP A 233 17.36 -8.93 22.36
N PRO A 234 16.30 -8.17 21.98
CA PRO A 234 14.92 -8.58 22.19
C PRO A 234 14.72 -10.05 21.81
N SER A 235 14.23 -10.85 22.76
CA SER A 235 14.02 -12.28 22.58
C SER A 235 12.57 -12.64 22.83
N PHE A 236 11.95 -13.34 21.88
CA PHE A 236 10.57 -13.80 21.97
C PHE A 236 10.50 -15.31 21.82
N HIS A 237 9.59 -15.97 22.54
CA HIS A 237 9.43 -17.43 22.48
C HIS A 237 8.52 -17.88 21.33
N THR A 238 7.59 -17.01 20.92
CA THR A 238 6.68 -17.20 19.78
C THR A 238 6.43 -15.87 19.07
N GLU A 239 5.90 -15.93 17.84
CA GLU A 239 5.38 -14.78 17.10
C GLU A 239 3.87 -14.58 17.29
N HIS A 240 3.37 -13.40 16.94
CA HIS A 240 1.93 -13.16 16.87
C HIS A 240 1.29 -13.99 15.74
N LYS A 241 0.09 -14.53 15.98
CA LYS A 241 -0.62 -15.42 15.03
C LYS A 241 -0.84 -14.83 13.63
N GLU A 242 -0.88 -13.50 13.53
CA GLU A 242 -1.10 -12.76 12.27
C GLU A 242 0.22 -12.29 11.64
N ALA A 243 1.35 -12.44 12.33
CA ALA A 243 2.65 -12.01 11.83
C ALA A 243 3.11 -12.86 10.64
N ASN A 244 2.86 -14.17 10.69
CA ASN A 244 3.25 -15.15 9.67
C ASN A 244 4.71 -14.96 9.23
N ILE A 245 5.65 -14.87 10.17
CA ILE A 245 7.03 -14.44 9.89
C ILE A 245 7.68 -15.41 8.91
N LEU A 246 8.30 -14.86 7.87
CA LEU A 246 8.99 -15.64 6.85
C LEU A 246 10.31 -16.16 7.42
N ARG A 247 10.57 -17.44 7.16
CA ARG A 247 11.79 -18.14 7.58
C ARG A 247 12.64 -18.45 6.35
N VAL A 248 13.88 -17.99 6.37
CA VAL A 248 14.82 -18.15 5.25
C VAL A 248 16.08 -18.83 5.76
N GLU A 249 16.56 -19.85 5.05
CA GLU A 249 17.83 -20.49 5.38
C GLU A 249 18.99 -19.51 5.17
N ASP A 250 19.76 -19.27 6.24
CA ASP A 250 20.89 -18.35 6.24
C ASP A 250 22.20 -19.14 6.47
N HIS A 251 23.00 -19.20 5.40
CA HIS A 251 24.33 -19.82 5.39
C HIS A 251 25.48 -18.81 5.53
N SER A 252 25.17 -17.54 5.81
CA SER A 252 26.18 -16.48 5.96
C SER A 252 27.12 -16.75 7.14
N HIS A 253 28.32 -16.15 7.07
CA HIS A 253 29.35 -16.25 8.10
C HIS A 253 29.77 -17.68 8.49
N GLY A 254 29.50 -18.67 7.63
CA GLY A 254 29.86 -20.08 7.87
C GLY A 254 28.99 -20.77 8.92
N MET A 255 27.83 -20.20 9.25
CA MET A 255 26.86 -20.78 10.18
C MET A 255 25.61 -21.24 9.42
N HIS A 256 24.87 -22.20 9.98
CA HIS A 256 23.52 -22.53 9.51
C HIS A 256 22.51 -21.96 10.51
N ARG A 257 21.82 -20.89 10.10
CA ARG A 257 20.80 -20.20 10.90
C ARG A 257 19.51 -20.09 10.10
N ILE A 258 18.43 -19.75 10.79
CA ILE A 258 17.15 -19.42 10.14
C ILE A 258 16.94 -17.92 10.32
N GLU A 259 17.10 -17.16 9.23
CA GLU A 259 16.74 -15.74 9.18
C GLU A 259 15.23 -15.61 9.30
N VAL A 260 14.78 -14.61 10.04
CA VAL A 260 13.38 -14.23 10.14
C VAL A 260 13.12 -12.85 9.52
N ARG A 261 12.12 -12.78 8.66
CA ARG A 261 11.72 -11.56 7.94
C ARG A 261 10.22 -11.27 8.10
N CYS A 262 9.86 -9.99 8.07
CA CYS A 262 8.47 -9.58 8.04
C CYS A 262 7.81 -10.06 6.73
N SER A 263 6.70 -10.78 6.84
CA SER A 263 5.96 -11.29 5.67
C SER A 263 5.32 -10.24 4.79
N GLN A 264 5.04 -9.05 5.33
CA GLN A 264 4.36 -7.98 4.59
C GLN A 264 5.30 -7.09 3.75
N CYS A 265 6.56 -6.94 4.17
CA CYS A 265 7.49 -6.00 3.54
C CYS A 265 8.92 -6.55 3.32
N ASP A 266 9.13 -7.84 3.64
CA ASP A 266 10.42 -8.53 3.53
C ASP A 266 11.55 -7.90 4.37
N ALA A 267 11.21 -7.08 5.37
CA ALA A 267 12.20 -6.49 6.27
C ALA A 267 12.88 -7.57 7.11
N HIS A 268 14.22 -7.57 7.13
CA HIS A 268 15.00 -8.40 8.04
C HIS A 268 14.72 -8.02 9.49
N LEU A 269 14.40 -9.03 10.31
CA LEU A 269 14.11 -8.85 11.73
C LEU A 269 15.27 -9.38 12.58
N GLY A 270 15.81 -10.55 12.23
CA GLY A 270 16.85 -11.23 12.98
C GLY A 270 16.92 -12.71 12.64
N HIS A 271 17.06 -13.56 13.67
CA HIS A 271 17.14 -15.02 13.51
C HIS A 271 16.30 -15.77 14.54
N VAL A 272 15.86 -16.98 14.21
CA VAL A 272 15.22 -17.90 15.15
C VAL A 272 16.12 -19.09 15.46
N PHE A 273 16.14 -19.49 16.73
CA PHE A 273 16.96 -20.58 17.28
C PHE A 273 16.09 -21.55 18.09
N ASN A 274 16.58 -22.78 18.31
CA ASN A 274 15.88 -23.83 19.06
C ASN A 274 16.37 -23.95 20.52
N ASP A 275 16.86 -22.86 21.10
CA ASP A 275 17.42 -22.77 22.46
C ASP A 275 16.54 -21.93 23.40
N GLY A 276 15.27 -21.75 23.05
CA GLY A 276 14.29 -21.01 23.83
C GLY A 276 13.59 -21.84 24.92
N PRO A 277 12.62 -21.25 25.64
CA PRO A 277 11.94 -21.92 26.74
C PRO A 277 11.08 -23.09 26.25
N ALA A 278 11.35 -24.29 26.76
CA ALA A 278 10.63 -25.51 26.37
C ALA A 278 9.10 -25.45 26.61
N ALA A 279 8.65 -24.66 27.59
CA ALA A 279 7.23 -24.47 27.91
C ALA A 279 6.43 -23.83 26.76
N TYR A 280 7.09 -23.15 25.83
CA TYR A 280 6.49 -22.44 24.69
C TYR A 280 6.91 -23.02 23.33
N GLY A 281 7.44 -24.25 23.31
CA GLY A 281 7.87 -24.93 22.08
C GLY A 281 9.38 -24.92 21.85
N GLY A 282 10.16 -24.19 22.66
CA GLY A 282 11.62 -24.23 22.62
C GLY A 282 12.28 -23.31 21.58
N GLU A 283 11.50 -22.50 20.86
CA GLU A 283 12.04 -21.51 19.93
C GLU A 283 12.43 -20.20 20.65
N ARG A 284 13.43 -19.52 20.09
CA ARG A 284 13.85 -18.18 20.49
C ARG A 284 14.05 -17.32 19.24
N TYR A 285 13.14 -16.37 19.07
CA TYR A 285 13.23 -15.30 18.08
C TYR A 285 14.14 -14.22 18.63
N CYS A 286 15.35 -14.11 18.09
CA CYS A 286 16.36 -13.12 18.45
C CYS A 286 16.28 -11.97 17.46
N ILE A 287 15.65 -10.87 17.86
CA ILE A 287 15.21 -9.80 16.96
C ILE A 287 15.95 -8.52 17.25
N ASN A 288 16.38 -7.81 16.20
CA ASN A 288 16.99 -6.49 16.32
C ASN A 288 15.94 -5.46 16.78
N SER A 289 16.24 -4.67 17.80
CA SER A 289 15.41 -3.55 18.25
C SER A 289 15.18 -2.56 17.12
N ALA A 290 16.23 -2.29 16.32
CA ALA A 290 16.15 -1.44 15.14
C ALA A 290 15.19 -1.93 14.02
N SER A 291 14.63 -3.13 14.12
CA SER A 291 13.59 -3.62 13.21
C SER A 291 12.17 -3.46 13.75
N LEU A 292 12.04 -2.99 14.99
CA LEU A 292 10.80 -2.93 15.75
C LEU A 292 10.41 -1.49 16.09
N GLU A 293 9.11 -1.29 16.25
CA GLU A 293 8.50 -0.13 16.91
C GLU A 293 7.65 -0.65 18.07
N PHE A 294 7.88 -0.13 19.28
CA PHE A 294 7.13 -0.54 20.47
C PHE A 294 5.98 0.42 20.76
N GLU A 295 4.77 -0.13 20.83
CA GLU A 295 3.57 0.58 21.27
C GLU A 295 3.19 0.10 22.67
N GLU A 296 3.31 0.99 23.66
CA GLU A 296 2.91 0.72 25.03
C GLU A 296 1.39 0.60 25.14
N GLN A 297 0.92 -0.44 25.84
CA GLN A 297 -0.49 -0.59 26.15
C GLN A 297 -0.82 0.32 27.34
N THR A 298 -1.28 1.54 27.06
CA THR A 298 -1.83 2.43 28.10
C THR A 298 -3.19 1.90 28.54
N GLY A 299 -3.34 1.59 29.82
CA GLY A 299 -4.51 0.91 30.39
C GLY A 299 -5.80 1.74 30.48
N ASP A 300 -6.25 2.31 29.36
CA ASP A 300 -7.58 2.91 29.22
C ASP A 300 -8.36 2.16 28.13
N GLU A 301 -8.99 1.05 28.51
CA GLU A 301 -10.22 0.60 27.83
C GLU A 301 -11.42 1.04 28.70
N PRO A 302 -12.42 1.74 28.14
CA PRO A 302 -13.67 2.07 28.84
C PRO A 302 -14.57 0.86 29.11
#